data_AF-A0A526UR93-F1
#
_entry.id   AF-A0A526UR93-F1
#
_cell.length_a   1.000
_cell.length_b   1.000
_cell.length_c   1.000
_cell.angle_alpha   90.00
_cell.angle_beta   90.00
_cell.angle_gamma   90.00
#
_symmetry.space_group_name_H-M   'P 1'
#
loop_
_entity.id
_entity.type
_entity.pdbx_description
1 polymer ?
#
loop_
_entity_poly.entity_id
_entity_poly.type
_entity_poly.pdbx_seq_one_letter_code
_entity_poly.pdbx_strand_id
1 'polypeptide(L)' 'TVLKIHSSSRKFRAVMDGELVRLDRETVIEIQPGALNVLVPASAAQSRAA' A
#
# COMPACT_ATOMS: atom_id res chain seq x y z
N THR A 1 -1.77 9.45 2.47
CA THR A 1 -3.00 8.93 3.12
C THR A 1 -2.64 7.77 4.00
N VAL A 2 -3.22 7.67 5.21
CA VAL A 2 -2.86 6.66 6.20
C VAL A 2 -4.09 5.83 6.57
N LEU A 3 -3.97 4.51 6.51
CA LEU A 3 -4.96 3.55 6.99
C LEU A 3 -4.36 2.74 8.15
N LYS A 4 -5.08 2.65 9.25
CA LYS A 4 -4.71 1.81 10.39
C LYS A 4 -5.65 0.62 10.49
N ILE A 5 -5.09 -0.58 10.53
CA ILE A 5 -5.81 -1.83 10.67
C ILE A 5 -5.44 -2.44 12.02
N HIS A 6 -6.45 -2.69 12.85
CA HIS A 6 -6.28 -3.38 14.13
C HIS A 6 -6.92 -4.76 14.07
N SER A 7 -6.17 -5.81 14.41
CA SER A 7 -6.69 -7.18 14.55
C SER A 7 -6.72 -7.56 16.04
N SER A 8 -7.93 -7.74 16.61
CA SER A 8 -8.12 -7.91 18.05
C SER A 8 -7.67 -9.27 18.60
N SER A 9 -7.98 -10.38 17.91
CA SER A 9 -7.75 -11.74 18.41
C SER A 9 -6.98 -12.66 17.45
N ARG A 10 -7.21 -12.56 16.14
CA ARG A 10 -6.49 -13.35 15.13
C ARG A 10 -5.84 -12.43 14.11
N LYS A 11 -4.52 -12.58 13.93
CA LYS A 11 -3.76 -11.85 12.89
C LYS A 11 -4.42 -12.08 11.53
N PHE A 12 -4.85 -10.99 10.90
CA PHE A 12 -5.37 -11.05 9.53
C PHE A 12 -4.28 -11.46 8.55
N ARG A 13 -4.70 -11.97 7.41
CA ARG A 13 -3.81 -12.25 6.28
C ARG A 13 -4.20 -11.34 5.14
N ALA A 14 -3.20 -10.80 4.46
CA ALA A 14 -3.37 -9.96 3.30
C ALA A 14 -2.46 -10.47 2.17
N VAL A 15 -2.87 -10.22 0.94
CA VAL A 15 -2.01 -10.43 -0.22
C VAL A 15 -1.43 -9.06 -0.60
N MET A 16 -0.10 -8.93 -0.56
CA MET A 16 0.63 -7.72 -0.96
C MET A 16 1.51 -8.08 -2.17
N ASP A 17 1.26 -7.45 -3.32
CA ASP A 17 1.97 -7.71 -4.58
C ASP A 17 2.03 -9.20 -5.00
N GLY A 18 1.00 -9.97 -4.63
CA GLY A 18 0.90 -11.41 -4.92
C GLY A 18 1.42 -12.31 -3.81
N GLU A 19 2.05 -11.76 -2.77
CA GLU A 19 2.58 -12.53 -1.65
C GLU A 19 1.61 -12.57 -0.47
N LEU A 20 1.40 -13.76 0.12
CA LEU A 20 0.55 -13.92 1.29
C LEU A 20 1.32 -13.55 2.57
N VAL A 21 0.88 -12.49 3.23
CA VAL A 21 1.53 -11.94 4.42
C VAL A 21 0.57 -11.97 5.61
N ARG A 22 1.11 -12.18 6.81
CA ARG A 22 0.34 -12.03 8.06
C ARG A 22 0.51 -10.62 8.59
N LEU A 23 -0.61 -9.93 8.83
CA LEU A 23 -0.61 -8.60 9.43
C LEU A 23 -0.34 -8.70 10.93
N ASP A 24 0.26 -7.66 11.47
CA ASP A 24 0.44 -7.53 12.91
C ASP A 24 -0.85 -7.10 13.60
N ARG A 25 -0.81 -7.06 14.94
CA ARG A 25 -1.96 -6.64 15.75
C ARG A 25 -2.42 -5.23 15.37
N GLU A 26 -1.47 -4.37 15.05
CA GLU A 26 -1.68 -3.07 14.43
C GLU A 26 -0.80 -3.01 13.18
N THR A 27 -1.38 -2.65 12.04
CA THR A 27 -0.66 -2.46 10.78
C THR A 27 -1.08 -1.13 10.18
N VAL A 28 -0.11 -0.32 9.81
CA VAL A 28 -0.31 0.97 9.15
C VAL A 28 0.03 0.82 7.67
N ILE A 29 -0.94 1.12 6.81
CA ILE A 29 -0.74 1.22 5.37
C ILE A 29 -0.69 2.71 5.04
N GLU A 30 0.43 3.15 4.46
CA GLU A 30 0.67 4.55 4.14
C GLU A 30 1.09 4.71 2.68
N ILE A 31 0.44 5.66 1.99
CA ILE A 31 0.88 6.10 0.67
C ILE A 31 2.09 7.01 0.85
N GLN A 32 3.21 6.63 0.24
CA GLN A 32 4.42 7.44 0.14
C GLN A 32 4.44 8.17 -1.22
N PRO A 33 4.03 9.45 -1.30
CA PRO A 33 3.89 10.14 -2.57
C PRO A 33 5.27 10.40 -3.19
N GLY A 34 5.43 10.06 -4.48
CA GLY A 34 6.71 10.25 -5.17
C GLY A 34 7.83 9.35 -4.67
N ALA A 35 7.50 8.19 -4.08
CA ALA A 35 8.49 7.24 -3.57
C ALA A 35 9.43 6.68 -4.66
N LEU A 36 8.99 6.66 -5.92
CA LEU A 36 9.77 6.14 -7.04
C LEU A 36 9.55 6.98 -8.30
N ASN A 37 10.64 7.21 -9.04
CA ASN A 37 10.58 7.72 -10.40
C ASN A 37 10.30 6.57 -11.37
N VAL A 38 9.21 6.65 -12.12
CA VAL A 38 8.81 5.62 -13.07
C VAL A 38 8.68 6.22 -14.47
N LEU A 39 9.10 5.46 -15.48
CA LEU A 39 8.87 5.83 -16.88
C LEU A 39 7.41 5.58 -17.21
N VAL A 40 6.73 6.60 -17.72
CA VAL A 40 5.34 6.54 -18.15
C VAL A 40 5.20 7.08 -19.57
N PRO A 41 4.20 6.62 -20.36
CA PRO A 41 3.86 7.27 -21.61
C PRO A 41 3.60 8.76 -21.40
N ALA A 42 3.99 9.60 -22.36
CA ALA A 42 3.84 11.06 -22.24
C ALA A 42 2.38 11.50 -21.96
N SER A 43 1.40 10.77 -22.50
CA SER A 43 -0.02 11.00 -22.26
C SER A 43 -0.46 10.79 -20.80
N ALA A 44 0.28 9.98 -20.03
CA ALA A 44 -0.04 9.65 -18.65
C ALA A 44 0.79 10.47 -17.63
N ALA A 45 1.72 11.32 -18.08
CA ALA A 45 2.63 12.06 -17.19
C ALA A 45 1.93 13.03 -16.23
N GLN A 46 0.69 13.43 -16.52
CA GLN A 46 -0.12 14.26 -15.62
C GLN A 46 -0.96 13.45 -14.62
N SER A 47 -1.04 12.12 -14.80
CA SER A 47 -1.70 11.24 -13.84
C SER A 47 -0.80 11.09 -12.62
N ARG A 48 -0.88 12.05 -11.69
CA ARG A 48 -0.36 11.87 -10.34
C ARG A 48 -1.03 10.63 -9.77
N ALA A 49 -0.23 9.63 -9.41
CA ALA A 49 -0.71 8.44 -8.72
C ALA A 49 -1.54 8.89 -7.50
N ALA A 50 -2.83 8.56 -7.55
CA ALA A 50 -3.82 8.92 -6.53
C ALA A 50 -3.64 8.10 -5.26
#